data_AF-A0A0K2UJK2-F1
#
_entry.id   AF-A0A0K2UJK2-F1
#
_cell.length_a   1.000
_cell.length_b   1.000
_cell.length_c   1.000
_cell.angle_alpha   90.00
_cell.angle_beta   90.00
_cell.angle_gamma   90.00
#
_symmetry.space_group_name_H-M   'P 1'
#
loop_
_entity.id
_entity.type
_entity.pdbx_description
1 polymer ?
#
loop_
_entity_poly.entity_id
_entity_poly.type
_entity_poly.pdbx_seq_one_letter_code
_entity_poly.pdbx_strand_id
1 'polypeptide(L)'
;MYDVLSKIKYVIKLMQTTSMQLIVSIDLMQNTKYFFANNRKIVFAAAQITAKSMCEEMNVEAELKQKRLRTTKHFGYESLDEPTQDAYRKIETTFFNVVVDTAISSLDDRFQSLAEVNNAFAVLHEFANLGREDLLQK
;
A
#
# COMPACT_ATOMS: atom_id res chain seq x y z
N MET A 1 -2.54 -11.17 2.96
CA MET A 1 -2.54 -9.82 3.59
C MET A 1 -1.41 -9.64 4.61
N TYR A 2 -1.00 -10.70 5.32
CA TYR A 2 0.14 -10.66 6.25
C TYR A 2 1.46 -10.23 5.58
N ASP A 3 1.76 -10.68 4.35
CA ASP A 3 3.05 -10.35 3.70
C ASP A 3 3.22 -8.86 3.40
N VAL A 4 2.13 -8.19 3.00
CA VAL A 4 2.12 -6.74 2.79
C VAL A 4 2.30 -6.02 4.13
N LEU A 5 1.55 -6.44 5.16
CA LEU A 5 1.63 -5.84 6.49
C LEU A 5 3.01 -6.05 7.12
N SER A 6 3.61 -7.22 6.90
CA SER A 6 4.92 -7.62 7.42
C SER A 6 6.04 -6.85 6.72
N LYS A 7 5.96 -6.69 5.38
CA LYS A 7 6.86 -5.80 4.64
C LYS A 7 6.72 -4.34 5.10
N ILE A 8 5.51 -3.82 5.23
CA ILE A 8 5.26 -2.46 5.73
C ILE A 8 5.82 -2.29 7.15
N LYS A 9 5.58 -3.25 8.04
CA LYS A 9 6.06 -3.25 9.43
C LYS A 9 7.58 -3.31 9.50
N TYR A 10 8.21 -4.11 8.64
CA TYR A 10 9.67 -4.19 8.53
C TYR A 10 10.25 -2.84 8.10
N VAL A 11 9.68 -2.21 7.06
CA VAL A 11 10.09 -0.88 6.59
C VAL A 11 9.91 0.16 7.70
N ILE A 12 8.77 0.20 8.39
CA ILE A 12 8.52 1.11 9.52
C ILE A 12 9.56 0.92 10.63
N LYS A 13 9.93 -0.34 10.94
CA LYS A 13 10.91 -0.64 11.99
C LYS A 13 12.34 -0.25 11.58
N LEU A 14 12.66 -0.41 10.30
CA LEU A 14 13.92 0.05 9.71
C LEU A 14 14.00 1.59 9.70
N MET A 15 12.88 2.27 9.50
CA MET A 15 12.80 3.72 9.61
C MET A 15 12.96 4.25 11.05
N GLN A 16 12.77 3.41 12.06
CA GLN A 16 12.86 3.81 13.47
C GLN A 16 14.27 3.63 14.05
N THR A 17 15.24 3.11 13.29
CA THR A 17 16.62 2.92 13.77
C THR A 17 17.47 4.20 13.68
N THR A 18 18.31 4.44 14.68
CA THR A 18 19.13 5.65 14.86
C THR A 18 20.16 5.90 13.74
N SER A 19 20.50 4.88 12.93
CA SER A 19 21.38 5.00 11.75
C SER A 19 20.60 5.08 10.43
N MET A 20 19.36 5.58 10.47
CA MET A 20 18.50 5.69 9.28
C MET A 20 19.23 6.49 8.21
N GLN A 21 19.72 5.79 7.18
CA GLN A 21 20.11 6.43 5.94
C GLN A 21 18.82 6.96 5.32
N LEU A 22 18.50 8.23 5.62
CA LEU A 22 17.26 8.89 5.24
C LEU A 22 17.00 8.74 3.74
N ILE A 23 18.07 8.86 2.93
CA ILE A 23 18.09 8.64 1.48
C ILE A 23 17.62 7.23 1.10
N VAL A 24 18.12 6.19 1.75
CA VAL A 24 17.71 4.79 1.50
C VAL A 24 16.24 4.58 1.85
N SER A 25 15.76 5.24 2.90
CA SER A 25 14.36 5.14 3.32
C SER A 25 13.42 5.83 2.33
N ILE A 26 13.84 6.98 1.79
CA ILE A 26 13.14 7.70 0.72
C ILE A 26 13.04 6.84 -0.54
N ASP A 27 14.15 6.21 -0.97
CA ASP A 27 14.18 5.30 -2.13
C ASP A 27 13.26 4.09 -1.95
N LEU A 28 13.32 3.45 -0.77
CA LEU A 28 12.48 2.29 -0.46
C LEU A 28 10.98 2.63 -0.49
N MET A 29 10.60 3.81 -0.01
CA MET A 29 9.22 4.29 -0.09
C MET A 29 8.77 4.52 -1.53
N GLN A 30 9.62 5.14 -2.36
CA GLN A 30 9.33 5.37 -3.78
C GLN A 30 9.13 4.05 -4.52
N ASN A 31 10.04 3.10 -4.32
CA ASN A 31 9.96 1.77 -4.90
C ASN A 31 8.69 1.03 -4.45
N THR A 32 8.31 1.17 -3.17
CA THR A 32 7.08 0.57 -2.63
C THR A 32 5.83 1.19 -3.25
N LYS A 33 5.79 2.52 -3.40
CA LYS A 33 4.69 3.21 -4.09
C LYS A 33 4.56 2.75 -5.54
N TYR A 34 5.67 2.73 -6.27
CA TYR A 34 5.72 2.27 -7.66
C TYR A 34 5.23 0.83 -7.78
N PHE A 35 5.64 -0.04 -6.86
CA PHE A 35 5.19 -1.42 -6.83
C PHE A 35 3.66 -1.52 -6.72
N PHE A 36 3.03 -0.81 -5.76
CA PHE A 36 1.58 -0.85 -5.60
C PHE A 36 0.82 -0.26 -6.79
N ALA A 37 1.31 0.84 -7.36
CA ALA A 37 0.66 1.49 -8.49
C ALA A 37 0.59 0.59 -9.73
N ASN A 38 1.69 -0.12 -10.03
CA ASN A 38 1.84 -0.87 -11.28
C ASN A 38 1.44 -2.35 -11.18
N ASN A 39 1.41 -2.92 -9.97
CA ASN A 39 1.20 -4.35 -9.79
C ASN A 39 -0.15 -4.69 -9.13
N ARG A 40 -1.13 -3.77 -9.16
CA ARG A 40 -2.43 -3.95 -8.47
C ARG A 40 -3.09 -5.31 -8.74
N LYS A 41 -3.17 -5.75 -10.00
CA LYS A 41 -3.77 -7.04 -10.38
C LYS A 41 -3.01 -8.24 -9.78
N ILE A 42 -1.68 -8.18 -9.82
CA ILE A 42 -0.81 -9.24 -9.29
C ILE A 42 -0.95 -9.31 -7.76
N VAL A 43 -0.92 -8.14 -7.10
CA VAL A 43 -1.09 -8.04 -5.64
C VAL A 43 -2.49 -8.50 -5.22
N PHE A 44 -3.52 -8.21 -6.02
CA PHE A 44 -4.88 -8.68 -5.75
C PHE A 44 -4.99 -10.20 -5.87
N ALA A 45 -4.44 -10.79 -6.93
CA ALA A 45 -4.41 -12.24 -7.09
C ALA A 45 -3.64 -12.93 -5.95
N ALA A 46 -2.47 -12.40 -5.58
CA ALA A 46 -1.71 -12.89 -4.43
C ALA A 46 -2.50 -12.79 -3.13
N ALA A 47 -3.21 -11.67 -2.91
CA ALA A 47 -4.06 -11.48 -1.74
C ALA A 47 -5.20 -12.51 -1.67
N GLN A 48 -5.80 -12.86 -2.81
CA GLN A 48 -6.81 -13.93 -2.87
C GLN A 48 -6.22 -15.30 -2.52
N ILE A 49 -5.03 -15.63 -3.03
CA ILE A 49 -4.34 -16.89 -2.71
C ILE A 49 -4.06 -16.96 -1.21
N THR A 50 -3.50 -15.90 -0.62
CA THR A 50 -3.26 -15.87 0.83
C THR A 50 -4.55 -16.00 1.63
N ALA A 51 -5.63 -15.33 1.22
CA ALA A 51 -6.91 -15.42 1.91
C ALA A 51 -7.50 -16.84 1.85
N LYS A 52 -7.39 -17.52 0.70
CA LYS A 52 -7.81 -18.91 0.55
C LYS A 52 -7.01 -19.86 1.45
N SER A 53 -5.68 -19.73 1.47
CA SER A 53 -4.81 -20.50 2.37
C SER A 53 -5.21 -20.30 3.84
N MET A 54 -5.48 -19.05 4.25
CA MET A 54 -5.93 -18.75 5.61
C MET A 54 -7.29 -19.37 5.94
N CYS A 55 -8.24 -19.37 4.99
CA CYS A 55 -9.52 -20.04 5.17
C CYS A 55 -9.36 -21.56 5.33
N GLU A 56 -8.52 -22.18 4.50
CA GLU A 56 -8.19 -23.61 4.57
C GLU A 56 -7.56 -23.98 5.92
N GLU A 57 -6.57 -23.21 6.39
CA GLU A 57 -5.94 -23.38 7.70
C GLU A 57 -6.95 -23.28 8.86
N MET A 58 -7.97 -22.44 8.71
CA MET A 58 -9.03 -22.24 9.70
C MET A 58 -10.20 -23.22 9.56
N ASN A 59 -10.16 -24.17 8.61
CA ASN A 59 -11.30 -25.03 8.23
C ASN A 59 -12.59 -24.23 7.91
N VAL A 60 -12.43 -23.07 7.28
CA VAL A 60 -13.51 -22.20 6.82
C VAL A 60 -13.65 -22.30 5.30
N GLU A 61 -14.88 -22.30 4.80
CA GLU A 61 -15.18 -22.28 3.38
C GLU A 61 -14.58 -21.03 2.69
N ALA A 62 -13.67 -21.25 1.74
CA ALA A 62 -12.93 -20.19 1.03
C ALA A 62 -13.70 -19.61 -0.18
N GLU A 63 -15.00 -19.35 -0.01
CA GLU A 63 -15.88 -18.85 -1.08
C GLU A 63 -16.51 -17.49 -0.73
N LEU A 64 -16.47 -16.56 -1.68
CA LEU A 64 -17.15 -15.27 -1.56
C LEU A 64 -18.63 -15.42 -1.93
N LYS A 65 -19.51 -15.44 -0.93
CA LYS A 65 -20.95 -15.53 -1.15
C LYS A 65 -21.48 -14.26 -1.80
N GLN A 66 -22.09 -14.39 -2.99
CA GLN A 66 -22.80 -13.30 -3.62
C GLN A 66 -24.08 -13.00 -2.83
N LYS A 67 -24.19 -11.79 -2.27
CA LYS A 67 -25.44 -11.31 -1.68
C LYS A 67 -26.46 -11.10 -2.80
N ARG A 68 -27.48 -11.96 -2.89
CA ARG A 68 -28.63 -11.70 -3.77
C ARG A 68 -29.27 -10.38 -3.34
N LEU A 69 -29.34 -9.42 -4.26
CA LEU A 69 -30.20 -8.26 -4.09
C LEU A 69 -31.65 -8.76 -4.12
N ARG A 70 -32.41 -8.42 -3.08
CA ARG A 70 -33.83 -8.74 -3.04
C ARG A 70 -34.54 -7.70 -3.89
N THR A 71 -34.90 -8.05 -5.13
CA THR A 71 -35.68 -7.15 -5.98
C THR A 71 -37.11 -7.07 -5.44
N THR A 72 -37.46 -5.94 -4.85
CA THR A 72 -38.85 -5.56 -4.65
C THR A 72 -39.32 -4.85 -5.91
N LYS A 73 -39.96 -5.59 -6.83
CA LYS A 73 -40.68 -4.92 -7.91
C LYS A 73 -41.88 -4.22 -7.30
N HIS A 74 -41.91 -2.90 -7.35
CA HIS A 74 -43.07 -2.12 -6.96
C HIS A 74 -44.03 -1.94 -8.14
N PHE A 75 -43.50 -1.96 -9.38
CA PHE A 75 -44.29 -1.79 -10.60
C PHE A 75 -43.87 -2.76 -11.72
N GLY A 76 -44.83 -3.16 -12.55
CA GLY A 76 -44.62 -4.18 -13.59
C GLY A 76 -43.69 -3.77 -14.75
N TYR A 77 -43.40 -2.48 -14.90
CA TYR A 77 -42.47 -1.96 -15.91
C TYR A 77 -41.01 -1.91 -15.41
N GLU A 78 -40.76 -2.17 -14.13
CA GLU A 78 -39.41 -2.20 -13.59
C GLU A 78 -38.66 -3.39 -14.20
N SER A 79 -37.59 -3.07 -14.95
CA SER A 79 -36.59 -4.06 -15.31
C SER A 79 -36.04 -4.69 -14.03
N LEU A 80 -35.72 -5.98 -14.08
CA LEU A 80 -34.89 -6.55 -13.02
C LEU A 80 -33.61 -5.73 -12.97
N ASP A 81 -33.25 -5.20 -11.79
CA ASP A 81 -31.87 -4.81 -11.55
C ASP A 81 -31.03 -6.03 -11.90
N GLU A 82 -30.25 -5.94 -12.99
CA GLU A 82 -29.31 -7.00 -13.31
C GLU A 82 -28.43 -7.17 -12.08
N PRO A 83 -28.26 -8.40 -11.56
CA PRO A 83 -27.36 -8.64 -10.44
C PRO A 83 -25.94 -8.39 -10.93
N THR A 84 -25.52 -7.13 -10.92
CA THR A 84 -24.12 -6.81 -11.14
C THR A 84 -23.44 -7.18 -9.83
N GLN A 85 -22.65 -8.24 -9.86
CA GLN A 85 -21.21 -8.14 -9.63
C GLN A 85 -20.69 -9.51 -9.23
N ASP A 86 -19.79 -10.03 -10.07
CA ASP A 86 -18.73 -10.93 -9.62
C ASP A 86 -18.23 -10.46 -8.24
N ALA A 87 -18.35 -11.34 -7.23
CA ALA A 87 -18.00 -11.01 -5.86
C ALA A 87 -16.52 -10.58 -5.74
N TYR A 88 -15.65 -11.12 -6.61
CA TYR A 88 -14.26 -10.72 -6.70
C TYR A 88 -14.12 -9.30 -7.25
N ARG A 89 -14.84 -8.95 -8.31
CA ARG A 89 -14.84 -7.59 -8.84
C ARG A 89 -15.40 -6.57 -7.84
N LYS A 90 -16.38 -6.98 -7.03
CA LYS A 90 -16.91 -6.13 -5.96
C LYS A 90 -15.86 -5.88 -4.89
N ILE A 91 -15.25 -6.91 -4.32
CA ILE A 91 -14.23 -6.73 -3.27
C ILE A 91 -12.99 -6.01 -3.79
N GLU A 92 -12.63 -6.23 -5.07
CA GLU A 92 -11.56 -5.49 -5.75
C GLU A 92 -11.82 -3.99 -5.71
N THR A 93 -13.01 -3.57 -6.16
CA THR A 93 -13.35 -2.15 -6.32
C THR A 93 -13.72 -1.46 -5.03
N THR A 94 -14.46 -2.12 -4.13
CA THR A 94 -14.99 -1.48 -2.91
C THR A 94 -14.06 -1.57 -1.71
N PHE A 95 -13.06 -2.46 -1.73
CA PHE A 95 -12.18 -2.68 -0.59
C PHE A 95 -10.71 -2.66 -1.00
N PHE A 96 -10.28 -3.56 -1.87
CA PHE A 96 -8.86 -3.71 -2.19
C PHE A 96 -8.26 -2.43 -2.78
N ASN A 97 -8.92 -1.84 -3.77
CA ASN A 97 -8.47 -0.59 -4.38
C ASN A 97 -8.42 0.55 -3.36
N VAL A 98 -9.44 0.67 -2.50
CA VAL A 98 -9.48 1.68 -1.43
C VAL A 98 -8.29 1.53 -0.48
N VAL A 99 -7.94 0.31 -0.08
CA VAL A 99 -6.78 0.02 0.78
C VAL A 99 -5.48 0.38 0.07
N VAL A 100 -5.33 0.01 -1.20
CA VAL A 100 -4.12 0.34 -1.99
C VAL A 100 -3.97 1.85 -2.18
N ASP A 101 -5.06 2.55 -2.50
CA ASP A 101 -5.06 4.00 -2.69
C ASP A 101 -4.73 4.72 -1.38
N THR A 102 -5.27 4.24 -0.26
CA THR A 102 -4.94 4.76 1.07
C THR A 102 -3.46 4.53 1.40
N ALA A 103 -2.91 3.36 1.06
CA ALA A 103 -1.50 3.06 1.27
C ALA A 103 -0.59 3.94 0.42
N ILE A 104 -0.95 4.18 -0.85
CA ILE A 104 -0.23 5.09 -1.74
C ILE A 104 -0.28 6.53 -1.20
N SER A 105 -1.45 7.02 -0.82
CA SER A 105 -1.60 8.37 -0.24
C SER A 105 -0.77 8.52 1.04
N SER A 106 -0.82 7.51 1.92
CA SER A 106 -0.04 7.51 3.16
C SER A 106 1.48 7.49 2.91
N LEU A 107 1.93 6.83 1.84
CA LEU A 107 3.34 6.86 1.42
C LEU A 107 3.72 8.22 0.87
N ASP A 108 2.84 8.88 0.11
CA ASP A 108 3.07 10.23 -0.40
C ASP A 108 3.18 11.28 0.70
N ASP A 109 2.27 11.27 1.68
CA ASP A 109 2.30 12.21 2.79
C ASP A 109 3.60 12.07 3.62
N ARG A 110 4.01 10.82 3.86
CA ARG A 110 5.26 10.50 4.57
C ARG A 110 6.48 10.88 3.75
N PHE A 111 6.45 10.65 2.45
CA PHE A 111 7.53 11.04 1.53
C PHE A 111 7.73 12.55 1.57
N GLN A 112 6.66 13.32 1.45
CA GLN A 112 6.72 14.78 1.50
C GLN A 112 7.38 15.26 2.80
N SER A 113 6.93 14.71 3.94
CA SER A 113 7.49 15.04 5.26
C SER A 113 8.97 14.68 5.38
N LEU A 114 9.39 13.50 4.91
CA LEU A 114 10.79 13.05 4.96
C LEU A 114 11.70 13.81 4.00
N ALA A 115 11.20 14.16 2.82
CA ALA A 115 11.94 14.97 1.85
C ALA A 115 12.19 16.39 2.39
N GLU A 116 11.20 16.99 3.05
CA GLU A 116 11.35 18.28 3.72
C GLU A 116 12.42 18.24 4.81
N VAL A 117 12.40 17.20 5.65
CA VAL A 117 13.44 16.97 6.67
C VAL A 117 14.80 16.74 6.01
N ASN A 118 14.88 15.92 4.95
CA ASN A 118 16.13 15.69 4.22
C ASN A 118 16.72 17.00 3.71
N ASN A 119 15.90 17.85 3.11
CA ASN A 119 16.32 19.12 2.54
C ASN A 119 16.78 20.10 3.64
N ALA A 120 16.07 20.17 4.76
CA ALA A 120 16.45 21.03 5.88
C ALA A 120 17.82 20.65 6.48
N PHE A 121 18.17 19.37 6.46
CA PHE A 121 19.43 18.86 7.02
C PHE A 121 20.46 18.45 5.96
N ALA A 122 20.20 18.69 4.68
CA ALA A 122 21.07 18.29 3.57
C ALA A 122 22.49 18.87 3.72
N VAL A 123 22.58 20.11 4.22
CA VAL A 123 23.82 20.81 4.50
C VAL A 123 24.72 20.04 5.47
N LEU A 124 24.17 19.40 6.52
CA LEU A 124 24.96 18.59 7.46
C LEU A 124 25.55 17.35 6.78
N HIS A 125 24.81 16.78 5.82
CA HIS A 125 25.27 15.65 5.03
C HIS A 125 26.38 16.05 4.06
N GLU A 126 26.31 17.26 3.51
CA GLU A 126 27.34 17.87 2.67
C GLU A 126 28.61 18.16 3.49
N PHE A 127 28.48 18.75 4.68
CA PHE A 127 29.60 18.99 5.60
C PHE A 127 30.31 17.70 6.04
N ALA A 128 29.57 16.61 6.27
CA ALA A 128 30.15 15.32 6.62
C ALA A 128 31.02 14.73 5.49
N ASN A 129 30.81 15.18 4.25
CA ASN A 129 31.56 14.76 3.06
C ASN A 129 32.63 15.77 2.61
N LEU A 130 32.74 16.94 3.27
CA LEU A 130 33.82 17.89 2.99
C LEU A 130 35.16 17.34 3.49
N GLY A 131 36.19 17.45 2.64
CA GLY A 131 37.56 17.13 3.03
C GLY A 131 38.06 18.14 4.07
N ARG A 132 38.99 17.73 4.94
CA ARG A 132 39.59 18.60 5.97
C ARG A 132 40.27 19.85 5.36
N GLU A 133 40.57 19.83 4.07
CA GLU A 133 41.18 20.90 3.28
C GLU A 133 40.18 21.98 2.84
N ASP A 134 38.91 21.62 2.64
CA ASP A 134 37.85 22.54 2.21
C ASP A 134 37.37 23.45 3.35
N LEU A 135 37.55 23.02 4.60
CA LEU A 135 37.20 23.77 5.81
C LEU A 135 38.23 24.85 6.20
N LEU A 136 39.37 24.93 5.50
CA LEU A 136 40.49 25.82 5.83
C LEU A 136 40.68 26.99 4.86
N GLN A 137 39.86 27.13 3.82
CA GLN A 137 39.91 28.32 2.97
C GLN A 137 39.13 29.48 3.61
N LYS A 138 39.89 30.48 4.06
CA LYS A 138 39.41 31.78 4.56
C LYS A 138 38.93 32.69 3.44
#